data_AF-A0A9D5VJK6-F1
#
_entry.id   AF-A0A9D5VJK6-F1
#
_cell.length_a   1.000
_cell.length_b   1.000
_cell.length_c   1.000
_cell.angle_alpha   90.00
_cell.angle_beta   90.00
_cell.angle_gamma   90.00
#
_symmetry.space_group_name_H-M   'P 1'
#
loop_
_entity.id
_entity.type
_entity.pdbx_description
1 polymer ?
#
loop_
_entity_poly.entity_id
_entity_poly.type
_entity_poly.pdbx_seq_one_letter_code
_entity_poly.pdbx_strand_id
1 'polypeptide(L)'
;MLRFKTLFSFICMILLTLLLTGYNGEQNRQIKIKPWPRETASDHDLSFDINDTPTLIAYDDFIKNRPYFSKREWAILKEVRKLLATHSIINPPANTSLIQSQSPIKNQGSRGQCHNFATTAAMEYAVWAGEGKAQNFSEQCNAWMFFNDCPACAGDPESNNDGGIALWEVQFIADKFMKFEHEFPYSNNNPTSCKNEYKNPPSYTFSAIENIKIQISDIKSLINQNFVVVTELFWPMNGWNSYGEYPYSSSYPECDRINCGGHAVVIVGYDDNYYGEEMGGYIFKNSWSTSWSSARDNQKPAGYGVIPYNYLLRFNWRTIAVSHQNAHPNPFPGEPRGCRKSSAAIQEIKQHNMQNNQ
;
A
#
# COMPACT_ATOMS: atom_id res chain seq x y z
N MET A 1 -51.77 4.52 37.05
CA MET A 1 -50.64 3.67 36.60
C MET A 1 -50.61 3.38 35.08
N LEU A 2 -51.70 3.61 34.31
CA LEU A 2 -51.73 3.32 32.86
C LEU A 2 -51.35 4.49 31.92
N ARG A 3 -51.25 5.75 32.41
CA ARG A 3 -50.91 6.92 31.57
C ARG A 3 -49.41 7.26 31.50
N PHE A 4 -48.57 6.63 32.31
CA PHE A 4 -47.11 6.88 32.31
C PHE A 4 -46.32 6.00 31.33
N LYS A 5 -46.88 4.85 30.89
CA LYS A 5 -46.19 3.93 29.96
C LYS A 5 -46.27 4.40 28.50
N THR A 6 -47.35 5.07 28.10
CA THR A 6 -47.53 5.55 26.72
C THR A 6 -46.70 6.79 26.40
N LEU A 7 -46.47 7.68 27.38
CA LEU A 7 -45.63 8.87 27.18
C LEU A 7 -44.13 8.51 27.07
N PHE A 8 -43.67 7.52 27.84
CA PHE A 8 -42.29 7.03 27.78
C PHE A 8 -41.99 6.31 26.45
N SER A 9 -42.97 5.57 25.91
CA SER A 9 -42.84 4.89 24.62
C SER A 9 -42.75 5.87 23.44
N PHE A 10 -43.47 7.00 23.49
CA PHE A 10 -43.43 8.01 22.43
C PHE A 10 -42.14 8.84 22.45
N ILE A 11 -41.62 9.18 23.63
CA ILE A 11 -40.34 9.91 23.77
C ILE A 11 -39.16 9.04 23.35
N CYS A 12 -39.16 7.73 23.69
CA CYS A 12 -38.15 6.79 23.18
C CYS A 12 -38.19 6.64 21.66
N MET A 13 -39.37 6.68 21.03
CA MET A 13 -39.48 6.53 19.58
C MET A 13 -38.99 7.77 18.81
N ILE A 14 -39.16 8.98 19.38
CA ILE A 14 -38.65 10.24 18.82
C ILE A 14 -37.13 10.38 19.02
N LEU A 15 -36.59 9.95 20.16
CA LEU A 15 -35.14 9.89 20.37
C LEU A 15 -34.46 8.84 19.48
N LEU A 16 -35.10 7.70 19.24
CA LEU A 16 -34.58 6.67 18.34
C LEU A 16 -34.62 7.12 16.87
N THR A 17 -35.64 7.87 16.46
CA THR A 17 -35.69 8.46 15.11
C THR A 17 -34.69 9.60 14.94
N LEU A 18 -34.45 10.44 15.94
CA LEU A 18 -33.40 11.47 15.90
C LEU A 18 -31.98 10.88 15.92
N LEU A 19 -31.76 9.77 16.63
CA LEU A 19 -30.50 9.00 16.58
C LEU A 19 -30.30 8.31 15.22
N LEU A 20 -31.37 7.79 14.59
CA LEU A 20 -31.30 7.16 13.27
C LEU A 20 -31.19 8.18 12.12
N THR A 21 -31.72 9.39 12.25
CA THR A 21 -31.50 10.47 11.26
C THR A 21 -30.16 11.18 11.46
N GLY A 22 -29.62 11.20 12.68
CA GLY A 22 -28.29 11.76 12.96
C GLY A 22 -27.14 10.85 12.53
N TYR A 23 -27.33 9.52 12.53
CA TYR A 23 -26.28 8.56 12.17
C TYR A 23 -26.11 8.34 10.65
N ASN A 24 -27.10 8.73 9.85
CA ASN A 24 -27.02 8.62 8.38
C ASN A 24 -26.23 9.76 7.71
N GLY A 25 -25.76 10.76 8.48
CA GLY A 25 -25.06 11.94 7.94
C GLY A 25 -23.53 11.85 7.89
N GLU A 26 -22.90 10.90 8.60
CA GLU A 26 -21.43 10.83 8.77
C GLU A 26 -20.74 9.67 8.05
N GLN A 27 -21.48 8.70 7.51
CA GLN A 27 -20.88 7.44 7.02
C GLN A 27 -20.12 7.49 5.69
N ASN A 28 -20.03 8.62 4.98
CA ASN A 28 -19.49 8.62 3.61
C ASN A 28 -18.56 9.79 3.26
N ARG A 29 -17.91 10.44 4.23
CA ARG A 29 -16.82 11.39 3.92
C ARG A 29 -15.48 10.70 4.09
N GLN A 30 -14.79 10.48 2.97
CA GLN A 30 -13.36 10.17 2.95
C GLN A 30 -12.63 11.17 3.87
N ILE A 31 -11.98 10.67 4.93
CA ILE A 31 -11.23 11.52 5.84
C ILE A 31 -10.12 12.18 5.01
N LYS A 32 -10.07 13.51 4.96
CA LYS A 32 -9.03 14.19 4.21
C LYS A 32 -7.70 14.01 4.94
N ILE A 33 -6.85 13.11 4.42
CA ILE A 33 -5.50 12.91 4.94
C ILE A 33 -4.68 14.20 4.69
N LYS A 34 -3.90 14.61 5.68
CA LYS A 34 -3.06 15.80 5.56
C LYS A 34 -1.98 15.59 4.47
N PRO A 35 -1.51 16.65 3.80
CA PRO A 35 -0.35 16.55 2.94
C PRO A 35 0.89 16.11 3.71
N TRP A 36 1.73 15.27 3.12
CA TRP A 36 3.01 14.89 3.70
C TRP A 36 3.85 16.13 4.04
N PRO A 37 4.48 16.21 5.23
CA PRO A 37 5.18 17.41 5.67
C PRO A 37 6.41 17.70 4.81
N ARG A 38 6.53 18.96 4.36
CA ARG A 38 7.62 19.41 3.47
C ARG A 38 8.98 19.35 4.14
N GLU A 39 9.06 19.55 5.46
CA GLU A 39 10.32 19.50 6.21
C GLU A 39 10.99 18.12 6.23
N THR A 40 10.23 17.05 6.02
CA THR A 40 10.78 15.67 5.89
C THR A 40 11.02 15.27 4.43
N ALA A 41 10.76 16.15 3.47
CA ALA A 41 10.81 15.80 2.05
C ALA A 41 12.23 15.80 1.46
N SER A 42 13.19 16.47 2.13
CA SER A 42 14.54 16.72 1.62
C SER A 42 15.58 15.63 1.89
N ASP A 43 15.28 14.61 2.70
CA ASP A 43 16.22 13.53 3.02
C ASP A 43 16.36 12.47 1.89
N HIS A 44 15.88 12.77 0.69
CA HIS A 44 15.36 11.73 -0.22
C HIS A 44 15.73 11.86 -1.71
N ASP A 45 16.54 12.84 -2.12
CA ASP A 45 16.85 13.02 -3.53
C ASP A 45 18.12 12.24 -3.92
N LEU A 46 18.00 10.92 -4.04
CA LEU A 46 19.01 10.13 -4.74
C LEU A 46 18.86 10.40 -6.24
N SER A 47 19.88 11.05 -6.83
CA SER A 47 19.95 11.31 -8.27
C SER A 47 19.72 10.02 -9.07
N PHE A 48 18.82 10.07 -10.04
CA PHE A 48 18.58 8.98 -10.98
C PHE A 48 19.65 8.94 -12.06
N ASP A 49 20.07 7.73 -12.41
CA ASP A 49 20.58 7.44 -13.73
C ASP A 49 19.62 6.46 -14.40
N ILE A 50 19.24 6.71 -15.66
CA ILE A 50 18.44 5.75 -16.44
C ILE A 50 19.18 4.43 -16.61
N ASN A 51 20.52 4.45 -16.59
CA ASN A 51 21.38 3.29 -16.58
C ASN A 51 21.39 2.55 -15.24
N ASP A 52 20.88 3.17 -14.18
CA ASP A 52 20.64 2.52 -12.88
C ASP A 52 19.25 1.87 -12.84
N THR A 53 18.45 1.82 -13.90
CA THR A 53 17.20 1.07 -13.87
C THR A 53 17.53 -0.43 -13.69
N PRO A 54 16.92 -1.13 -12.71
CA PRO A 54 17.24 -2.53 -12.49
C PRO A 54 16.85 -3.36 -13.71
N THR A 55 17.52 -4.49 -13.90
CA THR A 55 16.98 -5.48 -14.82
C THR A 55 15.69 -6.00 -14.20
N LEU A 56 14.57 -5.83 -14.91
CA LEU A 56 13.29 -6.36 -14.43
C LEU A 56 13.42 -7.86 -14.19
N ILE A 57 12.72 -8.37 -13.18
CA ILE A 57 12.68 -9.80 -12.90
C ILE A 57 12.27 -10.53 -14.18
N ALA A 58 13.07 -11.50 -14.61
CA ALA A 58 12.81 -12.22 -15.84
C ALA A 58 11.44 -12.90 -15.78
N TYR A 59 10.68 -12.83 -16.87
CA TYR A 59 9.35 -13.41 -17.00
C TYR A 59 9.27 -14.85 -16.49
N ASP A 60 10.27 -15.69 -16.83
CA ASP A 60 10.26 -17.11 -16.45
C ASP A 60 10.37 -17.30 -14.93
N ASP A 61 11.13 -16.45 -14.22
CA ASP A 61 11.26 -16.53 -12.77
C ASP A 61 10.04 -15.93 -12.06
N PHE A 62 9.44 -14.91 -12.66
CA PHE A 62 8.13 -14.37 -12.28
C PHE A 62 7.02 -15.44 -12.43
N ILE A 63 7.04 -16.28 -13.46
CA ILE A 63 6.06 -17.36 -13.63
C ILE A 63 6.31 -18.55 -12.71
N LYS A 64 7.57 -18.99 -12.52
CA LYS A 64 7.92 -20.13 -11.65
C LYS A 64 7.47 -19.93 -10.20
N ASN A 65 7.54 -18.69 -9.71
CA ASN A 65 7.18 -18.34 -8.34
C ASN A 65 5.68 -18.06 -8.15
N ARG A 66 4.80 -18.53 -9.03
CA ARG A 66 3.33 -18.38 -8.94
C ARG A 66 2.70 -19.43 -8.02
N PRO A 67 2.39 -19.14 -6.74
CA PRO A 67 1.62 -20.05 -5.93
C PRO A 67 0.14 -19.88 -6.32
N TYR A 68 -0.57 -20.99 -6.43
CA TYR A 68 -2.02 -20.97 -6.37
C TYR A 68 -2.46 -20.37 -5.03
N PHE A 69 -3.56 -19.60 -5.03
CA PHE A 69 -4.18 -19.13 -3.79
C PHE A 69 -4.40 -20.30 -2.83
N SER A 70 -3.76 -20.24 -1.68
CA SER A 70 -4.01 -21.15 -0.57
C SER A 70 -5.44 -20.98 -0.04
N LYS A 71 -6.00 -22.00 0.61
CA LYS A 71 -7.33 -21.93 1.25
C LYS A 71 -7.45 -20.76 2.24
N ARG A 72 -6.35 -20.39 2.91
CA ARG A 72 -6.29 -19.27 3.85
C ARG A 72 -6.43 -17.92 3.13
N GLU A 73 -5.77 -17.74 1.98
CA GLU A 73 -5.89 -16.52 1.18
C GLU A 73 -7.31 -16.34 0.62
N TRP A 74 -7.96 -17.43 0.22
CA TRP A 74 -9.37 -17.40 -0.20
C TRP A 74 -10.32 -16.98 0.92
N ALA A 75 -10.07 -17.40 2.15
CA ALA A 75 -10.89 -17.00 3.30
C ALA A 75 -10.75 -15.50 3.61
N ILE A 76 -9.53 -14.95 3.50
CA ILE A 76 -9.28 -13.50 3.69
C ILE A 76 -10.06 -12.70 2.64
N LEU A 77 -9.95 -13.05 1.36
CA LEU A 77 -10.69 -12.38 0.27
C LEU A 77 -12.21 -12.32 0.51
N LYS A 78 -12.78 -13.35 1.14
CA LYS A 78 -14.21 -13.39 1.47
C LYS A 78 -14.59 -12.39 2.56
N GLU A 79 -13.76 -12.22 3.59
CA GLU A 79 -14.01 -11.25 4.67
C GLU A 79 -13.85 -9.81 4.17
N VAL A 80 -12.89 -9.55 3.30
CA VAL A 80 -12.67 -8.24 2.67
C VAL A 80 -13.89 -7.80 1.88
N ARG A 81 -14.45 -8.70 1.07
CA ARG A 81 -15.68 -8.40 0.32
C ARG A 81 -16.86 -8.08 1.23
N LYS A 82 -16.95 -8.69 2.42
CA LYS A 82 -17.98 -8.31 3.41
C LYS A 82 -17.72 -6.90 3.94
N LEU A 83 -16.48 -6.57 4.29
CA LEU A 83 -16.09 -5.23 4.75
C LEU A 83 -16.39 -4.17 3.69
N LEU A 84 -16.01 -4.41 2.44
CA LEU A 84 -16.28 -3.52 1.30
C LEU A 84 -17.78 -3.39 1.02
N ALA A 85 -18.54 -4.47 1.13
CA ALA A 85 -20.00 -4.42 0.96
C ALA A 85 -20.67 -3.57 2.05
N THR A 86 -20.14 -3.57 3.28
CA THR A 86 -20.64 -2.72 4.37
C THR A 86 -20.22 -1.26 4.29
N HIS A 87 -19.18 -0.92 3.51
CA HIS A 87 -18.64 0.43 3.35
C HIS A 87 -18.66 0.91 1.89
N SER A 88 -19.56 0.34 1.08
CA SER A 88 -19.67 0.71 -0.33
C SER A 88 -20.15 2.16 -0.45
N ILE A 89 -19.31 3.00 -1.05
CA ILE A 89 -19.60 4.41 -1.28
C ILE A 89 -20.67 4.50 -2.37
N ILE A 90 -21.81 5.08 -2.02
CA ILE A 90 -22.89 5.37 -2.97
C ILE A 90 -22.41 6.51 -3.87
N ASN A 91 -22.30 6.23 -5.18
CA ASN A 91 -21.74 7.14 -6.20
C ASN A 91 -20.28 7.54 -5.91
N PRO A 92 -19.30 6.63 -6.12
CA PRO A 92 -17.89 6.95 -5.93
C PRO A 92 -17.47 8.09 -6.87
N PRO A 93 -16.49 8.93 -6.46
CA PRO A 93 -15.96 9.98 -7.33
C PRO A 93 -15.32 9.38 -8.59
N ALA A 94 -15.38 10.10 -9.70
CA ALA A 94 -14.76 9.69 -10.96
C ALA A 94 -13.22 9.70 -10.90
N ASN A 95 -12.64 10.43 -9.95
CA ASN A 95 -11.21 10.44 -9.68
C ASN A 95 -10.94 10.62 -8.19
N THR A 96 -9.88 9.98 -7.70
CA THR A 96 -9.38 10.14 -6.34
C THR A 96 -7.87 10.08 -6.37
N SER A 97 -7.21 10.98 -5.62
CA SER A 97 -5.76 11.05 -5.55
C SER A 97 -5.29 11.22 -4.11
N LEU A 98 -4.39 10.32 -3.68
CA LEU A 98 -3.71 10.34 -2.39
C LEU A 98 -2.26 10.84 -2.52
N ILE A 99 -1.88 11.37 -3.68
CA ILE A 99 -0.49 11.80 -4.00
C ILE A 99 0.05 12.79 -2.97
N GLN A 100 -0.76 13.77 -2.57
CA GLN A 100 -0.31 14.81 -1.63
C GLN A 100 0.10 14.26 -0.26
N SER A 101 -0.39 13.07 0.10
CA SER A 101 -0.16 12.43 1.38
C SER A 101 0.92 11.33 1.31
N GLN A 102 1.55 11.14 0.15
CA GLN A 102 2.66 10.19 -0.01
C GLN A 102 3.97 10.80 0.47
N SER A 103 4.86 9.96 0.98
CA SER A 103 6.28 10.30 1.15
C SER A 103 6.92 10.69 -0.21
N PRO A 104 8.09 11.34 -0.21
CA PRO A 104 8.81 11.65 -1.45
C PRO A 104 9.08 10.43 -2.32
N ILE A 105 9.30 10.67 -3.62
CA ILE A 105 9.76 9.62 -4.55
C ILE A 105 11.18 9.19 -4.15
N LYS A 106 11.44 7.89 -4.20
CA LYS A 106 12.74 7.29 -3.91
C LYS A 106 13.33 6.64 -5.18
N ASN A 107 14.57 6.17 -5.09
CA ASN A 107 15.27 5.49 -6.18
C ASN A 107 15.88 4.16 -5.73
N GLN A 108 15.38 3.05 -6.29
CA GLN A 108 15.92 1.72 -6.02
C GLN A 108 17.24 1.44 -6.77
N GLY A 109 17.58 2.25 -7.78
CA GLY A 109 18.68 1.99 -8.71
C GLY A 109 18.72 0.56 -9.22
N SER A 110 19.93 0.04 -9.46
CA SER A 110 20.12 -1.15 -10.30
C SER A 110 19.71 -2.46 -9.64
N ARG A 111 19.30 -2.43 -8.37
CA ARG A 111 18.90 -3.60 -7.58
C ARG A 111 17.41 -3.90 -7.78
N GLY A 112 17.06 -5.18 -7.84
CA GLY A 112 15.68 -5.67 -8.04
C GLY A 112 14.76 -5.53 -6.82
N GLN A 113 14.77 -4.34 -6.20
CA GLN A 113 14.14 -4.05 -4.91
C GLN A 113 12.76 -3.39 -5.03
N CYS A 114 12.10 -3.43 -6.19
CA CYS A 114 10.84 -2.72 -6.41
C CYS A 114 9.74 -3.14 -5.43
N HIS A 115 9.70 -4.44 -5.09
CA HIS A 115 8.79 -4.99 -4.07
C HIS A 115 8.97 -4.32 -2.70
N ASN A 116 10.22 -4.12 -2.28
CA ASN A 116 10.60 -3.51 -1.02
C ASN A 116 10.31 -2.02 -0.98
N PHE A 117 10.64 -1.29 -2.06
CA PHE A 117 10.32 0.13 -2.18
C PHE A 117 8.81 0.37 -2.21
N ALA A 118 8.05 -0.45 -2.95
CA ALA A 118 6.61 -0.35 -2.99
C ALA A 118 5.98 -0.64 -1.62
N THR A 119 6.43 -1.70 -0.95
CA THR A 119 5.99 -2.03 0.40
C THR A 119 6.31 -0.92 1.39
N THR A 120 7.55 -0.44 1.39
CA THR A 120 8.02 0.60 2.30
C THR A 120 7.23 1.89 2.11
N ALA A 121 7.01 2.33 0.87
CA ALA A 121 6.18 3.51 0.58
C ALA A 121 4.72 3.36 1.05
N ALA A 122 4.13 2.18 0.91
CA ALA A 122 2.78 1.91 1.39
C ALA A 122 2.69 1.95 2.92
N MET A 123 3.73 1.46 3.61
CA MET A 123 3.82 1.48 5.07
C MET A 123 4.06 2.90 5.61
N GLU A 124 4.93 3.69 4.97
CA GLU A 124 5.13 5.11 5.29
C GLU A 124 3.81 5.89 5.19
N TYR A 125 3.05 5.66 4.10
CA TYR A 125 1.72 6.24 3.95
C TYR A 125 0.77 5.80 5.07
N ALA A 126 0.72 4.50 5.41
CA ALA A 126 -0.19 4.00 6.44
C ALA A 126 0.09 4.62 7.82
N VAL A 127 1.38 4.76 8.19
CA VAL A 127 1.77 5.43 9.44
C VAL A 127 1.41 6.91 9.40
N TRP A 128 1.64 7.60 8.28
CA TRP A 128 1.24 9.00 8.13
C TRP A 128 -0.27 9.19 8.22
N ALA A 129 -1.04 8.39 7.49
CA ALA A 129 -2.49 8.52 7.41
C ALA A 129 -3.21 8.13 8.71
N GLY A 130 -2.66 7.21 9.51
CA GLY A 130 -3.25 6.81 10.80
C GLY A 130 -2.69 7.54 12.02
N GLU A 131 -1.38 7.72 12.11
CA GLU A 131 -0.73 8.33 13.28
C GLU A 131 -0.36 9.81 13.09
N GLY A 132 -0.36 10.32 11.85
CA GLY A 132 0.11 11.67 11.56
C GLY A 132 1.62 11.84 11.77
N LYS A 133 2.39 10.75 11.69
CA LYS A 133 3.85 10.76 11.81
C LYS A 133 4.49 10.42 10.47
N ALA A 134 5.19 11.38 9.88
CA ALA A 134 6.00 11.13 8.70
C ALA A 134 7.20 10.27 9.10
N GLN A 135 7.44 9.20 8.35
CA GLN A 135 8.54 8.28 8.59
C GLN A 135 9.34 8.09 7.30
N ASN A 136 10.65 7.91 7.46
CA ASN A 136 11.56 7.56 6.38
C ASN A 136 12.22 6.22 6.73
N PHE A 137 11.63 5.14 6.25
CA PHE A 137 12.08 3.80 6.54
C PHE A 137 13.20 3.37 5.59
N SER A 138 14.13 2.57 6.12
CA SER A 138 15.28 2.03 5.40
C SER A 138 14.89 0.84 4.55
N GLU A 139 14.81 1.04 3.23
CA GLU A 139 14.73 -0.07 2.29
C GLU A 139 15.93 -1.01 2.44
N GLN A 140 17.12 -0.47 2.70
CA GLN A 140 18.33 -1.28 2.84
C GLN A 140 18.21 -2.34 3.92
N CYS A 141 17.68 -1.95 5.08
CA CYS A 141 17.57 -2.84 6.22
C CYS A 141 16.35 -3.75 6.11
N ASN A 142 15.24 -3.24 5.57
CA ASN A 142 14.05 -4.05 5.30
C ASN A 142 14.38 -5.24 4.39
N ALA A 143 15.08 -5.01 3.27
CA ALA A 143 15.47 -6.07 2.34
C ALA A 143 16.36 -7.13 3.00
N TRP A 144 17.37 -6.68 3.75
CA TRP A 144 18.32 -7.53 4.45
C TRP A 144 17.65 -8.36 5.55
N MET A 145 16.73 -7.77 6.32
CA MET A 145 15.99 -8.50 7.33
C MET A 145 15.00 -9.49 6.69
N PHE A 146 14.29 -9.11 5.64
CA PHE A 146 13.34 -9.97 4.94
C PHE A 146 14.02 -11.20 4.32
N PHE A 147 15.17 -10.99 3.65
CA PHE A 147 15.99 -12.06 3.10
C PHE A 147 16.46 -13.06 4.15
N ASN A 148 16.90 -12.60 5.32
CA ASN A 148 17.39 -13.50 6.37
C ASN A 148 16.27 -14.23 7.13
N ASP A 149 15.15 -13.55 7.42
CA ASP A 149 14.02 -14.15 8.13
C ASP A 149 13.20 -15.08 7.23
N CYS A 150 13.16 -14.83 5.92
CA CYS A 150 12.60 -15.75 4.94
C CYS A 150 13.43 -15.85 3.64
N PRO A 151 14.51 -16.66 3.64
CA PRO A 151 15.35 -16.87 2.44
C PRO A 151 14.62 -17.52 1.26
N ALA A 152 13.47 -18.16 1.51
CA ALA A 152 12.61 -18.72 0.46
C ALA A 152 11.59 -17.71 -0.11
N CYS A 153 11.50 -16.52 0.50
CA CYS A 153 10.54 -15.46 0.15
C CYS A 153 11.17 -14.27 -0.58
N ALA A 154 12.47 -14.07 -0.41
CA ALA A 154 13.22 -12.95 -0.93
C ALA A 154 14.44 -13.45 -1.69
N GLY A 155 14.69 -12.80 -2.82
CA GLY A 155 15.98 -12.87 -3.50
C GLY A 155 17.10 -12.17 -2.73
N ASP A 156 18.34 -12.37 -3.19
CA ASP A 156 19.49 -11.65 -2.63
C ASP A 156 19.24 -10.13 -2.72
N PRO A 157 19.26 -9.39 -1.59
CA PRO A 157 19.05 -7.95 -1.57
C PRO A 157 19.96 -7.17 -2.52
N GLU A 158 21.18 -7.64 -2.75
CA GLU A 158 22.17 -6.98 -3.61
C GLU A 158 22.01 -7.34 -5.10
N SER A 159 21.11 -8.28 -5.44
CA SER A 159 20.89 -8.71 -6.82
C SER A 159 20.24 -7.64 -7.69
N ASN A 160 20.62 -7.63 -8.97
CA ASN A 160 20.09 -6.76 -10.01
C ASN A 160 18.98 -7.42 -10.86
N ASN A 161 18.75 -8.73 -10.72
CA ASN A 161 17.83 -9.51 -11.55
C ASN A 161 16.90 -10.45 -10.75
N ASP A 162 16.96 -10.35 -9.42
CA ASP A 162 16.13 -11.10 -8.48
C ASP A 162 15.20 -10.14 -7.73
N GLY A 163 14.15 -10.65 -7.11
CA GLY A 163 13.24 -9.85 -6.31
C GLY A 163 12.47 -10.69 -5.30
N GLY A 164 11.87 -10.01 -4.33
CA GLY A 164 10.99 -10.60 -3.35
C GLY A 164 9.51 -10.54 -3.76
N ILE A 165 8.70 -11.22 -2.95
CA ILE A 165 7.24 -11.20 -3.07
C ILE A 165 6.69 -10.11 -2.15
N ALA A 166 6.14 -9.04 -2.72
CA ALA A 166 5.63 -7.89 -1.98
C ALA A 166 4.53 -8.27 -0.97
N LEU A 167 3.68 -9.26 -1.28
CA LEU A 167 2.67 -9.77 -0.33
C LEU A 167 3.30 -10.25 0.99
N TRP A 168 4.40 -10.98 0.90
CA TRP A 168 5.07 -11.55 2.06
C TRP A 168 5.90 -10.49 2.77
N GLU A 169 6.48 -9.56 2.02
CA GLU A 169 7.23 -8.46 2.58
C GLU A 169 6.34 -7.46 3.33
N VAL A 170 5.15 -7.11 2.81
CA VAL A 170 4.18 -6.29 3.56
C VAL A 170 3.83 -6.96 4.89
N GLN A 171 3.65 -8.27 4.91
CA GLN A 171 3.40 -9.02 6.15
C GLN A 171 4.61 -8.98 7.07
N PHE A 172 5.80 -9.24 6.53
CA PHE A 172 7.05 -9.17 7.27
C PHE A 172 7.29 -7.79 7.90
N ILE A 173 7.11 -6.72 7.13
CA ILE A 173 7.33 -5.33 7.53
C ILE A 173 6.24 -4.84 8.48
N ALA A 174 4.99 -5.31 8.35
CA ALA A 174 3.97 -5.05 9.36
C ALA A 174 4.29 -5.80 10.68
N ASP A 175 4.89 -6.99 10.57
CA ASP A 175 5.28 -7.86 11.68
C ASP A 175 6.57 -7.41 12.41
N LYS A 176 7.35 -6.50 11.85
CA LYS A 176 8.67 -6.11 12.38
C LYS A 176 8.85 -4.61 12.20
N PHE A 177 9.34 -3.89 13.21
CA PHE A 177 9.63 -2.46 12.98
C PHE A 177 10.74 -2.29 11.94
N MET A 178 10.55 -1.29 11.10
CA MET A 178 11.48 -0.87 10.04
C MET A 178 12.52 0.10 10.60
N LYS A 179 13.80 -0.20 10.45
CA LYS A 179 14.84 0.79 10.74
C LYS A 179 14.66 2.04 9.89
N PHE A 180 15.23 3.16 10.31
CA PHE A 180 15.15 4.39 9.54
C PHE A 180 16.27 4.51 8.52
N GLU A 181 15.99 5.22 7.43
CA GLU A 181 16.95 5.44 6.35
C GLU A 181 18.22 6.16 6.84
N HIS A 182 18.11 7.10 7.77
CA HIS A 182 19.29 7.77 8.34
C HIS A 182 20.19 6.83 9.19
N GLU A 183 19.64 5.73 9.71
CA GLU A 183 20.40 4.72 10.44
C GLU A 183 21.07 3.74 9.48
N PHE A 184 20.35 3.35 8.42
CA PHE A 184 20.82 2.40 7.43
C PHE A 184 20.51 2.89 6.01
N PRO A 185 21.32 3.83 5.47
CA PRO A 185 21.05 4.43 4.18
C PRO A 185 21.06 3.41 3.04
N TYR A 186 20.15 3.58 2.08
CA TYR A 186 20.12 2.80 0.86
C TYR A 186 21.33 3.13 -0.03
N SER A 187 21.98 2.08 -0.52
CA SER A 187 23.14 2.20 -1.39
C SER A 187 23.09 1.17 -2.51
N ASN A 188 23.22 1.63 -3.75
CA ASN A 188 23.40 0.74 -4.90
C ASN A 188 24.82 0.18 -4.98
N ASN A 189 25.82 0.96 -4.58
CA ASN A 189 27.23 0.66 -4.84
C ASN A 189 27.96 0.05 -3.64
N ASN A 190 27.45 0.24 -2.42
CA ASN A 190 28.08 -0.26 -1.19
C ASN A 190 27.04 -0.56 -0.09
N PRO A 191 26.26 -1.66 -0.22
CA PRO A 191 25.17 -2.01 0.68
C PRO A 191 25.67 -2.66 1.98
N THR A 192 26.27 -1.90 2.91
CA THR A 192 27.07 -2.53 4.00
C THR A 192 26.54 -2.41 5.43
N SER A 193 25.66 -1.48 5.78
CA SER A 193 25.36 -1.21 7.21
C SER A 193 24.42 -2.26 7.86
N CYS A 194 23.31 -2.66 7.23
CA CYS A 194 22.36 -3.61 7.84
C CYS A 194 22.71 -5.09 7.58
N LYS A 195 23.79 -5.40 6.84
CA LYS A 195 24.18 -6.77 6.49
C LYS A 195 24.63 -7.64 7.67
N ASN A 196 24.94 -7.05 8.83
CA ASN A 196 25.41 -7.77 10.02
C ASN A 196 24.69 -7.39 11.33
N GLU A 197 23.75 -6.43 11.29
CA GLU A 197 23.13 -5.81 12.48
C GLU A 197 21.63 -6.12 12.63
N TYR A 198 21.26 -7.40 12.49
CA TYR A 198 19.86 -7.85 12.51
C TYR A 198 19.25 -8.00 13.92
N LYS A 199 20.10 -8.04 14.96
CA LYS A 199 19.74 -8.63 16.27
C LYS A 199 19.02 -7.69 17.24
N ASN A 200 18.79 -6.43 16.87
CA ASN A 200 18.15 -5.47 17.77
C ASN A 200 16.73 -5.18 17.31
N PRO A 201 15.70 -5.80 17.94
CA PRO A 201 14.32 -5.41 17.71
C PRO A 201 14.20 -3.92 18.06
N PRO A 202 13.50 -3.12 17.26
CA PRO A 202 13.51 -1.68 17.44
C PRO A 202 12.77 -1.24 18.70
N SER A 203 13.21 -0.12 19.28
CA SER A 203 12.68 0.45 20.54
C SER A 203 11.23 0.95 20.43
N TYR A 204 10.72 1.09 19.20
CA TYR A 204 9.36 1.45 18.90
C TYR A 204 8.71 0.34 18.09
N THR A 205 7.41 0.17 18.26
CA THR A 205 6.59 -0.60 17.33
C THR A 205 5.63 0.35 16.69
N PHE A 206 5.62 0.37 15.37
CA PHE A 206 4.48 0.91 14.67
C PHE A 206 3.34 -0.09 14.77
N SER A 207 2.17 0.48 14.63
CA SER A 207 0.85 -0.11 14.81
C SER A 207 0.58 -1.45 14.13
N ALA A 208 -0.54 -2.09 14.49
CA ALA A 208 -1.07 -3.27 13.81
C ALA A 208 -1.59 -2.93 12.41
N ILE A 209 -0.68 -2.63 11.47
CA ILE A 209 -1.02 -2.35 10.08
C ILE A 209 -1.53 -3.64 9.45
N GLU A 210 -2.79 -3.63 9.05
CA GLU A 210 -3.40 -4.76 8.36
C GLU A 210 -3.14 -4.67 6.86
N ASN A 211 -2.75 -5.79 6.28
CA ASN A 211 -2.65 -5.94 4.85
C ASN A 211 -3.67 -6.95 4.35
N ILE A 212 -4.18 -6.65 3.17
CA ILE A 212 -5.33 -7.34 2.62
C ILE A 212 -5.03 -7.67 1.17
N LYS A 213 -4.99 -8.97 0.84
CA LYS A 213 -5.00 -9.39 -0.56
C LYS A 213 -6.37 -9.05 -1.17
N ILE A 214 -6.40 -8.39 -2.31
CA ILE A 214 -7.65 -7.89 -2.94
C ILE A 214 -7.77 -8.30 -4.40
N GLN A 215 -8.96 -8.12 -4.97
CA GLN A 215 -9.12 -8.13 -6.43
C GLN A 215 -8.98 -6.73 -7.00
N ILE A 216 -8.64 -6.65 -8.28
CA ILE A 216 -8.46 -5.37 -8.99
C ILE A 216 -9.75 -4.54 -8.98
N SER A 217 -10.92 -5.19 -8.98
CA SER A 217 -12.22 -4.53 -8.86
C SER A 217 -12.40 -3.74 -7.57
N ASP A 218 -11.65 -4.09 -6.52
CA ASP A 218 -11.80 -3.52 -5.19
C ASP A 218 -10.91 -2.28 -4.98
N ILE A 219 -9.92 -2.05 -5.87
CA ILE A 219 -8.90 -1.00 -5.73
C ILE A 219 -9.55 0.37 -5.55
N LYS A 220 -10.48 0.77 -6.42
CA LYS A 220 -11.13 2.10 -6.34
C LYS A 220 -11.86 2.30 -5.02
N SER A 221 -12.61 1.29 -4.57
CA SER A 221 -13.34 1.36 -3.30
C SER A 221 -12.40 1.56 -2.11
N LEU A 222 -11.22 0.94 -2.16
CA LEU A 222 -10.19 1.07 -1.13
C LEU A 222 -9.46 2.40 -1.18
N ILE A 223 -9.10 2.89 -2.38
CA ILE A 223 -8.53 4.23 -2.56
C ILE A 223 -9.48 5.31 -2.01
N ASN A 224 -10.79 5.18 -2.24
CA ASN A 224 -11.79 6.10 -1.71
C ASN A 224 -11.95 6.03 -0.18
N GLN A 225 -11.46 4.97 0.44
CA GLN A 225 -11.37 4.82 1.89
C GLN A 225 -9.98 5.18 2.43
N ASN A 226 -9.15 5.86 1.64
CA ASN A 226 -7.76 6.23 1.96
C ASN A 226 -6.81 5.05 2.18
N PHE A 227 -7.07 3.90 1.57
CA PHE A 227 -6.06 2.84 1.50
C PHE A 227 -5.13 3.11 0.33
N VAL A 228 -3.90 2.62 0.42
CA VAL A 228 -3.01 2.49 -0.74
C VAL A 228 -2.86 1.01 -1.09
N VAL A 229 -2.50 0.75 -2.33
CA VAL A 229 -2.48 -0.61 -2.87
C VAL A 229 -1.12 -0.91 -3.50
N VAL A 230 -0.37 -1.83 -2.91
CA VAL A 230 0.82 -2.42 -3.55
C VAL A 230 0.35 -3.38 -4.63
N THR A 231 0.87 -3.21 -5.85
CA THR A 231 0.57 -4.10 -6.97
C THR A 231 1.85 -4.65 -7.58
N GLU A 232 1.84 -5.95 -7.86
CA GLU A 232 2.85 -6.65 -8.64
C GLU A 232 2.24 -6.97 -10.00
N LEU A 233 2.94 -6.66 -11.09
CA LEU A 233 2.43 -6.82 -12.45
C LEU A 233 3.53 -7.19 -13.42
N PHE A 234 3.14 -7.77 -14.55
CA PHE A 234 4.01 -7.77 -15.71
C PHE A 234 4.15 -6.34 -16.22
N TRP A 235 5.39 -5.89 -16.23
CA TRP A 235 5.77 -4.57 -16.66
C TRP A 235 6.24 -4.61 -18.11
N PRO A 236 5.64 -3.82 -19.00
CA PRO A 236 6.06 -3.74 -20.39
C PRO A 236 7.37 -2.94 -20.44
N MET A 237 8.43 -3.54 -21.01
CA MET A 237 9.75 -2.87 -21.05
C MET A 237 9.75 -1.63 -21.95
N ASN A 238 8.86 -1.60 -22.95
CA ASN A 238 8.73 -0.53 -23.94
C ASN A 238 7.31 0.03 -23.95
N GLY A 239 7.16 1.28 -24.41
CA GLY A 239 5.86 1.90 -24.66
C GLY A 239 5.40 2.91 -23.62
N TRP A 240 6.19 3.16 -22.57
CA TRP A 240 5.96 4.28 -21.64
C TRP A 240 6.34 5.61 -22.31
N ASN A 241 5.47 6.61 -22.20
CA ASN A 241 5.82 7.97 -22.65
C ASN A 241 6.68 8.71 -21.61
N SER A 242 7.14 9.92 -21.94
CA SER A 242 7.96 10.76 -21.05
C SER A 242 7.27 11.17 -19.74
N TYR A 243 5.96 10.99 -19.64
CA TYR A 243 5.16 11.25 -18.45
C TYR A 243 4.93 10.00 -17.60
N GLY A 244 5.57 8.86 -17.92
CA GLY A 244 5.37 7.61 -17.18
C GLY A 244 3.97 7.02 -17.40
N GLU A 245 3.36 7.26 -18.55
CA GLU A 245 2.04 6.73 -18.89
C GLU A 245 2.18 5.61 -19.92
N TYR A 246 1.51 4.50 -19.64
CA TYR A 246 1.32 3.45 -20.64
C TYR A 246 0.09 3.79 -21.49
N PRO A 247 0.15 3.68 -22.83
CA PRO A 247 -0.97 4.05 -23.68
C PRO A 247 -2.17 3.15 -23.45
N TYR A 248 -3.35 3.77 -23.47
CA TYR A 248 -4.60 3.02 -23.51
C TYR A 248 -4.70 2.24 -24.82
N SER A 249 -5.11 0.98 -24.73
CA SER A 249 -5.46 0.15 -25.88
C SER A 249 -6.57 -0.79 -25.47
N SER A 250 -7.52 -1.07 -26.37
CA SER A 250 -8.56 -2.09 -26.14
C SER A 250 -7.98 -3.51 -26.07
N SER A 251 -6.78 -3.73 -26.62
CA SER A 251 -6.06 -4.99 -26.55
C SER A 251 -4.56 -4.77 -26.42
N TYR A 252 -3.93 -5.51 -25.52
CA TYR A 252 -2.49 -5.51 -25.33
C TYR A 252 -1.86 -6.79 -25.90
N PRO A 253 -0.62 -6.73 -26.40
CA PRO A 253 0.11 -7.94 -26.78
C PRO A 253 0.30 -8.84 -25.55
N GLU A 254 0.44 -10.15 -25.77
CA GLU A 254 0.78 -11.05 -24.67
C GLU A 254 2.13 -10.69 -24.07
N CYS A 255 2.22 -10.72 -22.75
CA CYS A 255 3.50 -10.61 -22.08
C CYS A 255 4.25 -11.93 -22.23
N ASP A 256 5.49 -11.83 -22.68
CA ASP A 256 6.43 -12.94 -22.79
C ASP A 256 7.77 -12.54 -22.19
N ARG A 257 8.72 -13.49 -22.22
CA ARG A 257 10.09 -13.31 -21.73
C ARG A 257 10.93 -12.27 -22.47
N ILE A 258 10.46 -11.78 -23.62
CA ILE A 258 11.19 -10.81 -24.44
C ILE A 258 10.70 -9.40 -24.16
N ASN A 259 9.40 -9.24 -23.87
CA ASN A 259 8.74 -7.92 -23.86
C ASN A 259 8.26 -7.48 -22.49
N CYS A 260 8.21 -8.38 -21.49
CA CYS A 260 7.79 -8.05 -20.13
C CYS A 260 8.72 -8.63 -19.06
N GLY A 261 8.82 -7.93 -17.94
CA GLY A 261 9.41 -8.43 -16.70
C GLY A 261 8.50 -8.18 -15.51
N GLY A 262 8.92 -8.58 -14.31
CA GLY A 262 8.18 -8.28 -13.08
C GLY A 262 8.50 -6.89 -12.54
N HIS A 263 7.49 -6.13 -12.12
CA HIS A 263 7.66 -4.90 -11.36
C HIS A 263 6.60 -4.73 -10.28
N ALA A 264 6.93 -4.00 -9.22
CA ALA A 264 6.03 -3.67 -8.12
C ALA A 264 5.98 -2.14 -7.92
N VAL A 265 4.77 -1.61 -7.75
CA VAL A 265 4.50 -0.19 -7.53
C VAL A 265 3.35 0.00 -6.53
N VAL A 266 3.13 1.23 -6.06
CA VAL A 266 2.01 1.56 -5.16
C VAL A 266 0.97 2.37 -5.90
N ILE A 267 -0.24 1.86 -6.04
CA ILE A 267 -1.41 2.61 -6.51
C ILE A 267 -1.89 3.53 -5.39
N VAL A 268 -1.96 4.81 -5.72
CA VAL A 268 -2.29 5.91 -4.78
C VAL A 268 -3.46 6.74 -5.28
N GLY A 269 -4.07 6.35 -6.40
CA GLY A 269 -5.15 7.11 -7.02
C GLY A 269 -5.68 6.44 -8.27
N TYR A 270 -6.74 7.04 -8.81
CA TYR A 270 -7.34 6.64 -10.06
C TYR A 270 -8.04 7.84 -10.70
N ASP A 271 -8.22 7.77 -12.02
CA ASP A 271 -9.03 8.71 -12.79
C ASP A 271 -9.74 7.95 -13.91
N ASP A 272 -11.07 7.95 -13.86
CA ASP A 272 -11.95 7.23 -14.79
C ASP A 272 -11.92 7.78 -16.21
N ASN A 273 -11.40 8.99 -16.38
CA ASN A 273 -11.33 9.66 -17.68
C ASN A 273 -9.90 10.04 -18.09
N TYR A 274 -8.87 9.43 -17.49
CA TYR A 274 -7.48 9.81 -17.69
C TYR A 274 -7.05 9.82 -19.17
N TYR A 275 -7.53 8.84 -19.95
CA TYR A 275 -7.24 8.67 -21.38
C TYR A 275 -8.38 9.13 -22.29
N GLY A 276 -9.46 9.69 -21.73
CA GLY A 276 -10.70 10.06 -22.40
C GLY A 276 -11.92 9.45 -21.72
N GLU A 277 -13.11 9.75 -22.24
CA GLU A 277 -14.39 9.34 -21.64
C GLU A 277 -14.44 7.83 -21.38
N GLU A 278 -14.64 7.46 -20.12
CA GLU A 278 -14.66 6.06 -19.62
C GLU A 278 -13.37 5.25 -19.84
N MET A 279 -12.30 5.88 -20.33
CA MET A 279 -10.98 5.29 -20.52
C MET A 279 -10.06 5.70 -19.38
N GLY A 280 -10.20 5.03 -18.25
CA GLY A 280 -9.49 5.38 -17.02
C GLY A 280 -8.19 4.63 -16.76
N GLY A 281 -7.47 5.11 -15.75
CA GLY A 281 -6.19 4.55 -15.32
C GLY A 281 -5.95 4.68 -13.81
N TYR A 282 -5.14 3.76 -13.28
CA TYR A 282 -4.63 3.84 -11.92
C TYR A 282 -3.36 4.68 -11.88
N ILE A 283 -3.31 5.63 -10.94
CA ILE A 283 -2.15 6.47 -10.68
C ILE A 283 -1.28 5.76 -9.65
N PHE A 284 0.00 5.57 -9.96
CA PHE A 284 0.94 4.87 -9.09
C PHE A 284 2.20 5.70 -8.79
N LYS A 285 2.74 5.47 -7.59
CA LYS A 285 4.06 5.93 -7.14
C LYS A 285 5.10 4.90 -7.58
N ASN A 286 6.12 5.34 -8.31
CA ASN A 286 7.24 4.49 -8.73
C ASN A 286 8.44 4.66 -7.79
N SER A 287 9.46 3.83 -7.96
CA SER A 287 10.72 3.81 -7.20
C SER A 287 11.94 4.06 -8.09
N TRP A 288 11.76 4.78 -9.20
CA TRP A 288 12.79 5.10 -10.18
C TRP A 288 13.10 6.59 -10.22
N SER A 289 13.11 7.25 -9.05
CA SER A 289 13.36 8.69 -8.91
C SER A 289 12.37 9.58 -9.66
N THR A 290 12.48 10.90 -9.45
CA THR A 290 11.63 11.90 -10.10
C THR A 290 11.96 12.11 -11.57
N SER A 291 13.14 11.75 -12.05
CA SER A 291 13.51 11.94 -13.46
C SER A 291 13.10 10.79 -14.38
N TRP A 292 12.58 9.68 -13.86
CA TRP A 292 12.00 8.63 -14.70
C TRP A 292 10.80 9.14 -15.51
N SER A 293 9.97 10.00 -14.91
CA SER A 293 8.80 10.59 -15.58
C SER A 293 8.69 12.08 -15.30
N SER A 294 8.30 12.84 -16.32
CA SER A 294 7.95 14.25 -16.17
C SER A 294 6.60 14.42 -15.47
N ALA A 295 6.45 15.52 -14.74
CA ALA A 295 5.15 15.92 -14.22
C ALA A 295 4.16 16.16 -15.38
N ARG A 296 2.88 15.90 -15.12
CA ARG A 296 1.77 16.30 -15.99
C ARG A 296 0.84 17.20 -15.19
N ASP A 297 0.72 18.44 -15.65
CA ASP A 297 0.02 19.50 -14.93
C ASP A 297 -1.38 19.07 -14.47
N ASN A 298 -1.67 19.39 -13.20
CA ASN A 298 -2.96 19.10 -12.54
C ASN A 298 -3.37 17.62 -12.50
N GLN A 299 -2.49 16.68 -12.88
CA GLN A 299 -2.77 15.24 -12.85
C GLN A 299 -1.84 14.50 -11.92
N LYS A 300 -0.51 14.58 -12.15
CA LYS A 300 0.48 13.89 -11.32
C LYS A 300 1.87 14.54 -11.38
N PRO A 301 2.66 14.51 -10.29
CA PRO A 301 4.03 14.99 -10.28
C PRO A 301 4.99 13.97 -10.92
N ALA A 302 6.24 14.40 -11.08
CA ALA A 302 7.34 13.59 -11.59
C ALA A 302 7.60 12.35 -10.70
N GLY A 303 8.05 11.24 -11.29
CA GLY A 303 8.24 9.95 -10.59
C GLY A 303 6.96 9.12 -10.37
N TYR A 304 5.78 9.67 -10.71
CA TYR A 304 4.51 8.94 -10.75
C TYR A 304 4.18 8.53 -12.18
N GLY A 305 3.38 7.47 -12.31
CA GLY A 305 2.91 6.99 -13.60
C GLY A 305 1.42 6.68 -13.60
N VAL A 306 0.89 6.37 -14.78
CA VAL A 306 -0.49 5.90 -14.95
C VAL A 306 -0.54 4.65 -15.80
N ILE A 307 -1.30 3.67 -15.31
CA ILE A 307 -1.54 2.41 -16.01
C ILE A 307 -3.03 2.25 -16.32
N PRO A 308 -3.42 1.93 -17.56
CA PRO A 308 -4.82 1.71 -17.93
C PRO A 308 -5.47 0.60 -17.10
N TYR A 309 -6.74 0.78 -16.74
CA TYR A 309 -7.47 -0.22 -15.93
C TYR A 309 -7.46 -1.61 -16.56
N ASN A 310 -7.68 -1.68 -17.87
CA ASN A 310 -7.70 -2.94 -18.62
C ASN A 310 -6.31 -3.57 -18.79
N TYR A 311 -5.23 -2.77 -18.77
CA TYR A 311 -3.87 -3.29 -18.71
C TYR A 311 -3.66 -4.01 -17.37
N LEU A 312 -3.94 -3.31 -16.26
CA LEU A 312 -3.75 -3.90 -14.94
C LEU A 312 -4.65 -5.13 -14.77
N LEU A 313 -5.90 -5.09 -15.24
CA LEU A 313 -6.80 -6.24 -15.21
C LEU A 313 -6.21 -7.49 -15.86
N ARG A 314 -5.43 -7.32 -16.93
CA ARG A 314 -4.84 -8.42 -17.70
C ARG A 314 -3.50 -8.90 -17.15
N PHE A 315 -2.66 -7.98 -16.68
CA PHE A 315 -1.25 -8.25 -16.37
C PHE A 315 -0.89 -8.13 -14.89
N ASN A 316 -1.85 -7.80 -14.04
CA ASN A 316 -1.65 -7.90 -12.60
C ASN A 316 -1.35 -9.36 -12.20
N TRP A 317 -0.38 -9.50 -11.32
CA TRP A 317 -0.11 -10.75 -10.64
C TRP A 317 -0.76 -10.78 -9.25
N ARG A 318 -0.48 -9.76 -8.43
CA ARG A 318 -0.96 -9.67 -7.07
C ARG A 318 -1.25 -8.23 -6.70
N THR A 319 -2.18 -8.08 -5.77
CA THR A 319 -2.60 -6.79 -5.26
C THR A 319 -2.83 -6.91 -3.75
N ILE A 320 -2.19 -6.04 -2.99
CA ILE A 320 -2.30 -5.96 -1.54
C ILE A 320 -2.68 -4.53 -1.15
N ALA A 321 -3.81 -4.37 -0.47
CA ALA A 321 -4.14 -3.10 0.18
C ALA A 321 -3.47 -3.02 1.55
N VAL A 322 -2.95 -1.85 1.88
CA VAL A 322 -2.36 -1.55 3.19
C VAL A 322 -3.27 -0.58 3.93
N SER A 323 -3.71 -0.98 5.12
CA SER A 323 -4.64 -0.22 5.96
C SER A 323 -3.94 0.77 6.86
N HIS A 324 -4.36 2.03 6.80
CA HIS A 324 -4.00 3.03 7.80
C HIS A 324 -4.92 3.00 9.04
N GLN A 325 -6.07 2.31 8.98
CA GLN A 325 -7.13 2.45 9.99
C GLN A 325 -6.73 1.90 11.35
N ASN A 326 -5.87 0.89 11.37
CA ASN A 326 -5.33 0.31 12.60
C ASN A 326 -3.95 0.90 12.96
N ALA A 327 -3.53 1.97 12.27
CA ALA A 327 -2.32 2.70 12.60
C ALA A 327 -2.53 3.63 13.80
N HIS A 328 -2.34 3.12 15.03
CA HIS A 328 -2.39 3.86 16.30
C HIS A 328 -1.08 3.78 17.12
N PRO A 329 -0.64 4.89 17.76
CA PRO A 329 0.58 4.93 18.56
C PRO A 329 0.64 3.81 19.61
N ASN A 330 1.79 3.14 19.76
CA ASN A 330 1.95 2.09 20.76
C ASN A 330 1.89 2.66 22.20
N PRO A 331 0.89 2.29 23.04
CA PRO A 331 0.82 2.70 24.45
C PRO A 331 1.90 2.10 25.36
N PHE A 332 2.69 1.11 24.91
CA PHE A 332 3.70 0.42 25.71
C PHE A 332 5.10 0.46 25.05
N PRO A 333 5.89 1.54 25.28
CA PRO A 333 7.26 1.60 24.78
C PRO A 333 8.11 0.45 25.34
N GLY A 334 8.71 -0.36 24.45
CA GLY A 334 9.63 -1.45 24.82
C GLY A 334 9.16 -2.89 24.57
N GLU A 335 7.89 -3.14 24.22
CA GLU A 335 7.44 -4.47 23.79
C GLU A 335 7.25 -4.53 22.27
N PRO A 336 8.03 -5.35 21.52
CA PRO A 336 7.84 -5.52 20.09
C PRO A 336 6.50 -6.20 19.78
N ARG A 337 5.43 -5.42 19.56
CA ARG A 337 4.26 -5.88 18.83
C ARG A 337 4.60 -5.92 17.34
N GLY A 338 5.28 -6.97 16.91
CA GLY A 338 5.03 -7.48 15.57
C GLY A 338 3.55 -7.84 15.45
N CYS A 339 2.92 -7.79 14.26
CA CYS A 339 1.51 -8.12 14.13
C CYS A 339 1.23 -9.42 14.87
N ARG A 340 0.43 -9.31 15.92
CA ARG A 340 -0.11 -10.48 16.57
C ARG A 340 -1.01 -11.12 15.53
N LYS A 341 -0.84 -12.44 15.29
CA LYS A 341 -1.73 -13.25 14.44
C LYS A 341 -3.17 -12.75 14.63
N SER A 342 -3.85 -12.41 13.53
CA SER A 342 -5.16 -11.72 13.50
C SER A 342 -6.20 -12.22 14.53
N SER A 343 -6.16 -13.50 14.89
CA SER A 343 -7.00 -14.10 15.93
C SER A 343 -6.82 -13.49 17.33
N ALA A 344 -5.60 -13.10 17.72
CA ALA A 344 -5.32 -12.54 19.05
C ALA A 344 -5.71 -11.05 19.16
N ALA A 345 -5.45 -10.26 18.11
CA ALA A 345 -5.86 -8.85 18.05
C ALA A 345 -7.39 -8.69 18.08
N ILE A 346 -8.13 -9.56 17.37
CA ILE A 346 -9.60 -9.59 17.39
C ILE A 346 -10.15 -9.93 18.79
N GLN A 347 -9.44 -10.76 19.58
CA GLN A 347 -9.86 -11.12 20.94
C GLN A 347 -9.64 -9.98 21.94
N GLU A 348 -8.53 -9.25 21.85
CA GLU A 348 -8.24 -8.12 22.74
C GLU A 348 -9.11 -6.90 22.43
N ILE A 349 -9.42 -6.62 21.16
CA ILE A 349 -10.38 -5.55 20.78
C ILE A 349 -11.77 -5.86 21.35
N LYS A 350 -12.20 -7.13 21.32
CA LYS A 350 -13.45 -7.57 21.96
C LYS A 350 -13.41 -7.38 23.47
N GLN A 351 -12.29 -7.69 24.13
CA GLN A 351 -12.14 -7.51 25.57
C GLN A 351 -12.12 -6.03 25.98
N HIS A 352 -11.44 -5.17 25.23
CA HIS A 352 -11.36 -3.74 25.50
C HIS A 352 -12.72 -3.05 25.33
N ASN A 353 -13.48 -3.40 24.29
CA ASN A 353 -14.84 -2.88 24.08
C ASN A 353 -15.86 -3.40 25.10
N MET A 354 -15.59 -4.54 25.76
CA MET A 354 -16.42 -5.02 26.88
C MET A 354 -16.11 -4.29 28.20
N GLN A 355 -14.87 -3.82 28.39
CA GLN A 355 -14.46 -3.11 29.60
C GLN A 355 -14.86 -1.62 29.61
N ASN A 356 -14.95 -0.99 28.44
CA ASN A 356 -15.34 0.43 28.31
C ASN A 356 -16.86 0.66 28.14
N ASN A 357 -17.66 -0.43 28.11
CA ASN A 357 -19.13 -0.39 28.07
C ASN A 357 -19.77 -0.82 29.41
N GLN A 358 -19.00 -0.80 30.50
CA GLN A 358 -19.49 -0.77 31.88
C GLN A 358 -19.30 0.64 32.43
#